data_AF-A0A5B0W8S5-F1
#
_entry.id   AF-A0A5B0W8S5-F1
#
_cell.length_a   1.000
_cell.length_b   1.000
_cell.length_c   1.000
_cell.angle_alpha   90.00
_cell.angle_beta   90.00
_cell.angle_gamma   90.00
#
_symmetry.space_group_name_H-M   'P 1'
#
loop_
_entity.id
_entity.type
_entity.pdbx_description
1 polymer ?
#
loop_
_entity_poly.entity_id
_entity_poly.type
_entity_poly.pdbx_seq_one_letter_code
_entity_poly.pdbx_strand_id
1 'polypeptide(L)'
;MMQASPAFSCEYSFDELSIRLCDRWETGLLLYGRAELTSAGDDYEDEFYVSAIRLDGGARLARPSLSNAASSFEMELFRRIAAVIEDDRTHAGRHAAELFANELEQCRQIDHDEPRKLEQERILEQLM
;
A
#
# COMPACT_ATOMS: atom_id res chain seq x y z
N MET A 1 26.31 11.38 -0.63
CA MET A 1 25.22 10.87 -1.47
C MET A 1 24.38 9.97 -0.57
N MET A 2 23.35 10.51 0.08
CA MET A 2 22.42 9.69 0.87
C MET A 2 21.59 8.90 -0.12
N GLN A 3 21.72 7.58 -0.12
CA GLN A 3 20.76 6.72 -0.80
C GLN A 3 19.45 6.87 -0.02
N ALA A 4 18.44 7.49 -0.62
CA ALA A 4 17.09 7.38 -0.12
C ALA A 4 16.71 5.90 -0.29
N SER A 5 16.58 5.17 0.82
CA SER A 5 15.99 3.84 0.79
C SER A 5 14.62 3.94 0.10
N PRO A 6 14.28 3.05 -0.84
CA PRO A 6 12.95 3.08 -1.44
C PRO A 6 11.92 2.91 -0.32
N ALA A 7 10.90 3.78 -0.30
CA ALA A 7 9.81 3.67 0.66
C ALA A 7 9.18 2.27 0.55
N PHE A 8 8.97 1.61 1.69
CA PHE A 8 8.36 0.29 1.75
C PHE A 8 7.01 0.29 1.00
N SER A 9 6.78 -0.75 0.20
CA SER A 9 5.50 -0.96 -0.48
C SER A 9 5.09 -2.43 -0.49
N CYS A 10 3.79 -2.68 -0.40
CA CYS A 10 3.20 -4.01 -0.47
C CYS A 10 1.90 -4.01 -1.29
N GLU A 11 1.47 -5.19 -1.72
CA GLU A 11 0.24 -5.37 -2.50
C GLU A 11 -0.93 -5.76 -1.60
N TYR A 12 -2.06 -5.07 -1.74
CA TYR A 12 -3.32 -5.36 -1.08
C TYR A 12 -4.36 -5.81 -2.11
N SER A 13 -4.83 -7.05 -1.99
CA SER A 13 -5.89 -7.57 -2.87
C SER A 13 -7.28 -7.28 -2.31
N PHE A 14 -8.22 -6.90 -3.17
CA PHE A 14 -9.61 -6.69 -2.81
C PHE A 14 -10.54 -7.45 -3.77
N ASP A 15 -11.35 -8.33 -3.19
CA ASP A 15 -12.27 -9.20 -3.94
C ASP A 15 -13.71 -8.68 -3.94
N GLU A 16 -14.04 -7.66 -3.14
CA GLU A 16 -15.39 -7.09 -3.13
C GLU A 16 -15.34 -5.65 -2.59
N LEU A 17 -14.74 -4.73 -3.35
CA LEU A 17 -14.62 -3.33 -2.92
C LEU A 17 -15.80 -2.51 -3.44
N SER A 18 -16.65 -2.09 -2.51
CA SER A 18 -17.78 -1.20 -2.80
C SER A 18 -17.37 0.26 -2.71
N ILE A 19 -17.47 1.00 -3.82
CA ILE A 19 -17.37 2.48 -3.82
C ILE A 19 -18.71 3.12 -4.15
N ARG A 20 -18.95 4.31 -3.60
CA ARG A 20 -20.16 5.09 -3.90
C ARG A 20 -19.99 5.89 -5.19
N LEU A 21 -21.06 5.95 -5.98
CA LEU A 21 -21.17 6.90 -7.09
C LEU A 21 -22.13 8.04 -6.77
N CYS A 22 -21.68 9.28 -7.01
CA CYS A 22 -22.51 10.49 -6.95
C CYS A 22 -23.18 10.73 -5.58
N ASP A 23 -22.48 10.40 -4.48
CA ASP A 23 -22.95 10.55 -3.09
C ASP A 23 -24.25 9.81 -2.74
N ARG A 24 -24.67 8.86 -3.59
CA ARG A 24 -25.85 8.02 -3.36
C ARG A 24 -25.43 6.64 -2.87
N TRP A 25 -26.13 6.14 -1.85
CA TRP A 25 -25.89 4.82 -1.28
C TRP A 25 -26.36 3.67 -2.19
N GLU A 26 -27.35 3.95 -3.04
CA GLU A 26 -27.99 2.93 -3.89
C GLU A 26 -27.24 2.67 -5.20
N THR A 27 -26.39 3.60 -5.64
CA THR A 27 -25.57 3.46 -6.85
C THR A 27 -24.11 3.32 -6.44
N GLY A 28 -23.69 2.08 -6.20
CA GLY A 28 -22.29 1.73 -5.96
C GLY A 28 -21.67 0.98 -7.14
N LEU A 29 -20.34 1.01 -7.23
CA LEU A 29 -19.59 0.05 -8.04
C LEU A 29 -19.00 -1.02 -7.13
N LEU A 30 -19.08 -2.26 -7.58
CA LEU A 30 -18.38 -3.39 -6.99
C LEU A 30 -17.13 -3.67 -7.82
N LEU A 31 -15.96 -3.59 -7.18
CA LEU A 31 -14.68 -3.64 -7.84
C LEU A 31 -13.83 -4.78 -7.30
N TYR A 32 -13.01 -5.34 -8.19
CA TYR A 32 -12.11 -6.45 -7.96
C TYR A 32 -10.73 -6.05 -8.48
N GLY A 33 -9.69 -6.30 -7.70
CA GLY A 33 -8.35 -5.89 -8.08
C GLY A 33 -7.37 -5.84 -6.92
N ARG A 34 -6.31 -5.07 -7.13
CA ARG A 34 -5.20 -4.92 -6.20
C ARG A 34 -4.77 -3.46 -6.10
N ALA A 35 -4.39 -3.04 -4.91
CA ALA A 35 -3.82 -1.74 -4.63
C ALA A 35 -2.37 -1.90 -4.18
N GLU A 36 -1.53 -0.97 -4.60
CA GLU A 36 -0.16 -0.84 -4.08
C GLU A 36 -0.20 0.14 -2.90
N LEU A 37 0.14 -0.33 -1.71
CA LEU A 37 0.21 0.45 -0.48
C LEU A 37 1.65 0.87 -0.27
N THR A 38 1.90 2.16 -0.09
CA THR A 38 3.25 2.71 0.07
C THR A 38 3.35 3.47 1.38
N SER A 39 4.43 3.25 2.13
CA SER A 39 4.70 3.96 3.39
C SER A 39 4.70 5.48 3.16
N ALA A 40 4.00 6.21 4.04
CA ALA A 40 3.96 7.68 4.02
C ALA A 40 5.29 8.33 4.47
N GLY A 41 6.25 7.54 4.95
CA GLY A 41 7.57 7.98 5.40
C GLY A 41 7.77 7.84 6.90
N ASP A 42 8.99 8.10 7.35
CA ASP A 42 9.44 7.84 8.73
C ASP A 42 8.68 8.65 9.80
N ASP A 43 8.09 9.79 9.43
CA ASP A 43 7.34 10.66 10.35
C ASP A 43 5.89 10.20 10.60
N TYR A 44 5.41 9.20 9.85
CA TYR A 44 4.06 8.67 9.93
C TYR A 44 4.13 7.14 10.08
N GLU A 45 4.50 6.70 11.29
CA GLU A 45 4.63 5.28 11.59
C GLU A 45 3.32 4.54 11.30
N ASP A 46 3.45 3.44 10.54
CA ASP A 46 2.36 2.54 10.13
C ASP A 46 1.28 3.18 9.23
N GLU A 47 1.49 4.42 8.78
CA GLU A 47 0.64 5.04 7.78
C GLU A 47 1.09 4.70 6.36
N PHE A 48 0.10 4.43 5.51
CA PHE A 48 0.29 4.18 4.09
C PHE A 48 -0.62 5.06 3.25
N TYR A 49 -0.26 5.18 1.98
CA TYR A 49 -1.15 5.70 0.96
C TYR A 49 -1.21 4.73 -0.22
N VAL A 50 -2.32 4.72 -0.95
CA VAL A 50 -2.46 3.96 -2.19
C VAL A 50 -1.70 4.71 -3.29
N SER A 51 -0.69 4.08 -3.89
CA SER A 51 0.12 4.68 -4.96
C SER A 51 -0.35 4.28 -6.36
N ALA A 52 -0.90 3.07 -6.49
CA ALA A 52 -1.45 2.54 -7.73
C ALA A 52 -2.59 1.55 -7.46
N ILE A 53 -3.49 1.39 -8.43
CA ILE A 53 -4.56 0.40 -8.42
C ILE A 53 -4.54 -0.36 -9.75
N ARG A 54 -4.68 -1.68 -9.69
CA ARG A 54 -4.88 -2.57 -10.84
C ARG A 54 -6.23 -3.25 -10.68
N LEU A 55 -7.15 -3.00 -11.59
CA LEU A 55 -8.43 -3.70 -11.63
C LEU A 55 -8.25 -5.02 -12.38
N ASP A 56 -9.01 -6.05 -11.99
CA ASP A 56 -8.93 -7.38 -12.62
C ASP A 56 -9.30 -7.35 -14.12
N GLY A 57 -10.06 -6.33 -14.55
CA GLY A 57 -10.31 -6.04 -15.97
C GLY A 57 -9.08 -5.54 -16.75
N GLY A 58 -7.90 -5.45 -16.13
CA GLY A 58 -6.63 -5.02 -16.75
C GLY A 58 -6.36 -3.51 -16.71
N ALA A 59 -7.30 -2.71 -16.23
CA ALA A 59 -7.11 -1.26 -16.11
C ALA A 59 -6.13 -0.93 -14.97
N ARG A 60 -5.22 0.00 -15.22
CA ARG A 60 -4.26 0.50 -14.23
C ARG A 60 -4.50 1.98 -13.96
N LEU A 61 -4.76 2.31 -12.70
CA LEU A 61 -4.97 3.66 -12.23
C LEU A 61 -3.75 4.10 -11.40
N ALA A 62 -3.22 5.27 -11.70
CA ALA A 62 -2.07 5.84 -10.98
C ALA A 62 -2.54 6.99 -10.08
N ARG A 63 -1.84 7.18 -8.95
CA ARG A 63 -2.14 8.30 -8.05
C ARG A 63 -2.04 9.63 -8.81
N PRO A 64 -3.07 10.49 -8.76
CA PRO A 64 -3.08 11.77 -9.47
C PRO A 64 -1.99 12.70 -8.96
N SER A 65 -1.21 13.32 -9.85
CA SER A 65 -0.25 14.37 -9.51
C SER A 65 -0.84 15.77 -9.76
N LEU A 66 -0.35 16.77 -9.00
CA LEU A 66 -0.79 18.17 -9.05
C LEU A 66 -0.65 18.82 -10.44
N SER A 67 0.12 18.22 -11.36
CA SER A 67 0.33 18.74 -12.73
C SER A 67 -0.80 18.43 -13.71
N ASN A 68 -1.75 17.54 -13.37
CA ASN A 68 -2.88 17.21 -14.23
C ASN A 68 -4.19 17.82 -13.70
N ALA A 69 -4.47 19.06 -14.11
CA ALA A 69 -5.62 19.85 -13.66
C ALA A 69 -6.98 19.46 -14.30
N ALA A 70 -7.02 18.48 -15.21
CA ALA A 70 -8.28 17.94 -15.74
C ALA A 70 -8.67 16.67 -14.97
N SER A 71 -9.83 16.69 -14.29
CA SER A 71 -10.37 15.52 -13.61
C SER A 71 -10.89 14.50 -14.64
N SER A 72 -10.06 13.54 -15.03
CA SER A 72 -10.51 12.40 -15.82
C SER A 72 -11.34 11.44 -14.98
N PHE A 73 -12.18 10.62 -15.63
CA PHE A 73 -12.91 9.55 -14.96
C PHE A 73 -11.98 8.63 -14.17
N GLU A 74 -10.81 8.28 -14.74
CA GLU A 74 -9.79 7.46 -14.11
C GLU A 74 -9.25 8.08 -12.82
N MET A 75 -9.06 9.41 -12.82
CA MET A 75 -8.59 10.17 -11.66
C MET A 75 -9.61 10.13 -10.51
N GLU A 76 -10.88 10.31 -10.83
CA GLU A 76 -11.96 10.25 -9.84
C GLU A 76 -12.17 8.81 -9.33
N LEU A 77 -12.10 7.83 -10.22
CA LEU A 77 -12.19 6.42 -9.87
C LEU A 77 -11.05 6.03 -8.91
N PHE A 78 -9.81 6.45 -9.20
CA PHE A 78 -8.68 6.26 -8.31
C PHE A 78 -8.97 6.84 -6.92
N ARG A 79 -9.36 8.13 -6.85
CA ARG A 79 -9.60 8.82 -5.57
C ARG A 79 -10.64 8.12 -4.72
N ARG A 80 -11.73 7.63 -5.33
CA ARG A 80 -12.80 6.95 -4.60
C ARG A 80 -12.38 5.59 -4.06
N ILE A 81 -11.63 4.82 -4.84
CA ILE A 81 -11.09 3.54 -4.39
C ILE A 81 -10.08 3.79 -3.25
N ALA A 82 -9.13 4.69 -3.48
CA ALA A 82 -8.12 5.05 -2.48
C ALA A 82 -8.77 5.55 -1.19
N ALA A 83 -9.79 6.40 -1.25
CA ALA A 83 -10.50 6.89 -0.07
C ALA A 83 -11.17 5.78 0.76
N VAL A 84 -11.56 4.66 0.15
CA VAL A 84 -12.10 3.51 0.89
C VAL A 84 -10.96 2.68 1.50
N ILE A 85 -9.87 2.45 0.76
CA ILE A 85 -8.74 1.64 1.24
C ILE A 85 -7.93 2.38 2.32
N GLU A 86 -7.81 3.70 2.23
CA GLU A 86 -7.07 4.54 3.19
C GLU A 86 -7.90 4.90 4.43
N ASP A 87 -9.22 4.64 4.44
CA ASP A 87 -10.11 4.92 5.59
C ASP A 87 -10.32 3.68 6.46
N ASP A 88 -9.66 3.66 7.62
CA ASP A 88 -9.73 2.62 8.66
C ASP A 88 -11.13 2.40 9.25
N ARG A 89 -12.09 3.29 8.98
CA ARG A 89 -13.48 3.12 9.38
C ARG A 89 -14.20 2.13 8.47
N THR A 90 -13.70 1.94 7.24
CA THR A 90 -14.25 0.97 6.31
C THR A 90 -13.69 -0.43 6.59
N HIS A 91 -14.44 -1.46 6.19
CA HIS A 91 -13.95 -2.84 6.31
C HIS A 91 -12.67 -3.06 5.49
N ALA A 92 -12.64 -2.54 4.26
CA ALA A 92 -11.47 -2.65 3.39
C ALA A 92 -10.26 -1.92 3.96
N GLY A 93 -10.45 -0.72 4.54
CA GLY A 93 -9.35 0.05 5.11
C GLY A 93 -8.76 -0.57 6.37
N ARG A 94 -9.57 -1.17 7.25
CA ARG A 94 -9.03 -1.95 8.38
C ARG A 94 -8.17 -3.12 7.90
N HIS A 95 -8.68 -3.88 6.95
CA HIS A 95 -7.96 -5.03 6.42
C HIS A 95 -6.67 -4.62 5.71
N ALA A 96 -6.69 -3.50 4.97
CA ALA A 96 -5.51 -2.93 4.34
C ALA A 96 -4.48 -2.46 5.37
N ALA A 97 -4.91 -1.78 6.44
CA ALA A 97 -4.03 -1.33 7.53
C ALA A 97 -3.41 -2.50 8.31
N GLU A 98 -4.19 -3.53 8.64
CA GLU A 98 -3.70 -4.74 9.29
C GLU A 98 -2.66 -5.47 8.41
N LEU A 99 -2.95 -5.62 7.11
CA LEU A 99 -2.00 -6.22 6.17
C LEU A 99 -0.71 -5.40 6.08
N PHE A 100 -0.83 -4.07 5.93
CA PHE A 100 0.31 -3.18 5.80
C PHE A 100 1.23 -3.23 7.03
N ALA A 101 0.65 -3.16 8.24
CA ALA A 101 1.41 -3.25 9.48
C ALA A 101 2.15 -4.59 9.60
N ASN A 102 1.47 -5.71 9.31
CA ASN A 102 2.07 -7.04 9.35
C ASN A 102 3.24 -7.19 8.36
N GLU A 103 3.10 -6.69 7.13
CA GLU A 103 4.15 -6.78 6.11
C GLU A 103 5.32 -5.83 6.43
N LEU A 104 5.05 -4.64 6.97
CA LEU A 104 6.07 -3.69 7.40
C LEU A 104 6.89 -4.24 8.58
N GLU A 105 6.23 -4.85 9.57
CA GLU A 105 6.89 -5.52 10.69
C GLU A 105 7.78 -6.68 10.22
N GLN A 106 7.30 -7.50 9.29
CA GLN A 106 8.09 -8.58 8.69
C GLN A 106 9.32 -8.04 7.96
N CYS A 107 9.15 -6.96 7.18
CA CYS A 107 10.26 -6.32 6.46
C CYS A 107 11.32 -5.79 7.45
N ARG A 108 10.89 -5.14 8.55
CA ARG A 108 11.78 -4.66 9.62
C ARG A 108 12.51 -5.83 10.32
N GLN A 109 11.84 -6.95 10.55
CA GLN A 109 12.45 -8.12 11.19
C GLN A 109 13.53 -8.78 10.31
N ILE A 110 13.28 -8.91 9.00
CA ILE A 110 14.26 -9.44 8.04
C ILE A 110 15.53 -8.58 8.06
N ASP A 111 15.39 -7.26 8.01
CA ASP A 111 16.52 -6.33 8.08
C ASP A 111 17.33 -6.47 9.38
N HIS A 112 16.68 -6.82 10.49
CA HIS A 112 17.35 -7.03 11.78
C HIS A 112 18.01 -8.41 11.93
N ASP A 113 17.55 -9.43 11.22
CA ASP A 113 18.08 -10.80 11.29
C ASP A 113 19.33 -11.00 10.42
N GLU A 114 19.40 -10.36 9.25
CA GLU A 114 20.55 -10.43 8.35
C GLU A 114 21.90 -10.06 9.00
N PRO A 115 22.04 -8.94 9.74
CA PRO A 115 23.30 -8.61 10.40
C PRO A 115 23.67 -9.59 11.52
N ARG A 116 22.69 -10.18 12.21
CA ARG A 116 22.94 -11.16 13.28
C ARG A 116 23.45 -12.49 12.73
N LYS A 117 22.92 -12.93 11.58
CA LYS A 117 23.40 -14.14 10.89
C LYS A 117 24.84 -13.96 10.39
N LEU A 118 25.13 -12.82 9.76
CA LEU A 118 26.48 -12.49 9.28
C LEU A 118 27.50 -12.42 10.42
N GLU A 119 27.11 -11.90 11.58
CA GLU A 119 27.98 -11.86 12.76
C GLU A 119 28.20 -13.26 13.36
N GLN A 120 27.15 -14.09 13.44
CA GLN A 120 27.27 -15.48 13.90
C GLN A 120 28.15 -16.33 12.97
N GLU A 121 28.01 -16.18 11.65
CA GLU A 121 28.85 -16.87 10.66
C GLU A 121 30.32 -16.44 10.80
N ARG A 122 30.60 -15.14 10.95
CA ARG A 122 31.97 -14.64 11.21
C ARG A 122 32.58 -15.18 12.51
N ILE A 123 31.79 -15.27 13.57
CA ILE A 123 32.26 -15.80 14.86
C ILE A 123 32.55 -17.31 14.71
N LEU A 124 31.70 -18.06 14.00
CA LEU A 124 31.94 -19.48 13.74
C LEU A 124 33.18 -19.73 12.88
N GLU A 125 33.41 -18.92 11.84
CA GLU A 125 34.61 -19.01 10.99
C GLU A 125 35.91 -18.68 11.73
N GLN A 126 35.87 -17.81 12.74
CA GLN A 126 37.03 -17.52 13.61
C GLN A 126 37.31 -18.60 14.65
N LEU A 127 36.36 -19.49 14.93
CA LEU A 127 36.47 -20.57 15.91
C LEU A 127 36.89 -21.92 15.29
N MET A 128 37.02 -21.99 13.96
CA MET A 128 37.58 -23.12 13.21
C MET A 128 39.03 -22.85 12.78
#